data_AF-A0A1I4NB63-F1
#
_entry.id   AF-A0A1I4NB63-F1
#
_cell.length_a   1.000
_cell.length_b   1.000
_cell.length_c   1.000
_cell.angle_alpha   90.00
_cell.angle_beta   90.00
_cell.angle_gamma   90.00
#
_symmetry.space_group_name_H-M   'P 1'
#
loop_
_entity.id
_entity.type
_entity.pdbx_description
1 polymer ?
#
loop_
_entity_poly.entity_id
_entity_poly.type
_entity_poly.pdbx_seq_one_letter_code
_entity_poly.pdbx_strand_id
1 'polypeptide(L)'
;MTEHQKIEFGESQSKVAAQLSGKRVLITGTTGFLGKVVLEKLIRAVPDIGGIYLLIRGNKRHPDARERFLNEIACSSVFERLRSENGEDFDEFVDERVVCVTGEVTETQFGLSPEAFQALAGKVDAIINSAASVNFREELDKALAINTLSLNSIVDFAAAAGDIPVIQVSTCYVNGMNSGMAEETVVQPAGADIPRSEQGYYEIDELIRLLDDKVADVRSRYSGKVLEKKLVDLGIREANHYGWSDTYTFTKWLGEQLLLKSLAGKSLTILRPSIIESALEEPAPGWIEGVKVADAIILAYARGKVTVFPGKRSGIIDVIPVDLVGNSIILSLAEALAEPAEHRIYQCCSGSRNPISLGEFIDHLMEEARVNYAAYDQLFYRKPSKPFIAIDRTLFNTLISGARMPLSLASRALKLVGQTRELKLLKNLDTTQSLATIFGFYTAPDYIFRNDKLLALAERMGAVDETLFPVDSALIDWERYLRKTHLAGLNKYALKERKLYSLKSRKARKAA
;
A
#
# COMPACT_ATOMS: atom_id res chain seq x y z
N MET A 1 -40.88 -20.51 -0.85
CA MET A 1 -40.93 -19.26 -1.63
C MET A 1 -40.86 -18.11 -0.65
N THR A 2 -39.68 -17.56 -0.45
CA THR A 2 -39.47 -16.34 0.33
C THR A 2 -38.69 -15.41 -0.59
N GLU A 3 -39.42 -14.48 -1.19
CA GLU A 3 -38.84 -13.37 -1.96
C GLU A 3 -37.90 -12.60 -1.04
N HIS A 4 -36.63 -12.50 -1.45
CA HIS A 4 -35.71 -11.51 -0.93
C HIS A 4 -36.28 -10.12 -1.23
N GLN A 5 -36.82 -9.45 -0.22
CA GLN A 5 -37.13 -8.02 -0.30
C GLN A 5 -35.83 -7.25 -0.50
N LYS A 6 -35.57 -6.87 -1.76
CA LYS A 6 -34.63 -5.78 -2.06
C LYS A 6 -35.18 -4.53 -1.39
N ILE A 7 -34.46 -4.02 -0.40
CA ILE A 7 -34.72 -2.70 0.16
C ILE A 7 -34.43 -1.69 -0.95
N GLU A 8 -35.46 -1.12 -1.55
CA GLU A 8 -35.32 0.02 -2.47
C GLU A 8 -34.93 1.25 -1.64
N PHE A 9 -33.63 1.56 -1.62
CA PHE A 9 -33.14 2.81 -1.08
C PHE A 9 -33.51 3.95 -2.04
N GLY A 10 -34.22 4.95 -1.54
CA GLY A 10 -34.48 6.18 -2.31
C GLY A 10 -33.16 6.91 -2.63
N GLU A 11 -33.13 7.67 -3.73
CA GLU A 11 -31.94 8.37 -4.26
C GLU A 11 -31.27 9.37 -3.29
N SER A 12 -31.84 9.61 -2.10
CA SER A 12 -31.37 10.59 -1.11
C SER A 12 -30.57 10.00 0.06
N GLN A 13 -30.32 8.69 0.12
CA GLN A 13 -29.58 8.05 1.23
C GLN A 13 -28.36 7.27 0.74
N SER A 14 -27.29 7.28 1.54
CA SER A 14 -26.06 6.51 1.26
C SER A 14 -26.33 5.01 1.43
N LYS A 15 -26.14 4.23 0.35
CA LYS A 15 -26.23 2.77 0.40
C LYS A 15 -25.05 2.20 1.18
N VAL A 16 -23.85 2.77 1.00
CA VAL A 16 -22.65 2.36 1.74
C VAL A 16 -22.88 2.47 3.25
N ALA A 17 -23.34 3.62 3.74
CA ALA A 17 -23.61 3.81 5.16
C ALA A 17 -24.72 2.87 5.66
N ALA A 18 -25.77 2.67 4.87
CA ALA A 18 -26.87 1.75 5.22
C ALA A 18 -26.38 0.30 5.36
N GLN A 19 -25.55 -0.18 4.44
CA GLN A 19 -25.04 -1.56 4.47
C GLN A 19 -24.05 -1.80 5.61
N LEU A 20 -23.32 -0.76 6.03
CA LEU A 20 -22.36 -0.82 7.12
C LEU A 20 -22.96 -0.51 8.50
N SER A 21 -24.20 -0.01 8.53
CA SER A 21 -24.90 0.30 9.78
C SER A 21 -25.03 -0.95 10.66
N GLY A 22 -24.61 -0.82 11.93
CA GLY A 22 -24.60 -1.91 12.91
C GLY A 22 -23.57 -3.01 12.65
N LYS A 23 -22.79 -2.97 11.55
CA LYS A 23 -21.79 -3.98 11.22
C LYS A 23 -20.51 -3.82 12.02
N ARG A 24 -19.83 -4.94 12.26
CA ARG A 24 -18.58 -5.04 13.01
C ARG A 24 -17.47 -5.52 12.09
N VAL A 25 -16.46 -4.70 11.87
CA VAL A 25 -15.43 -4.97 10.86
C VAL A 25 -14.08 -5.20 11.52
N LEU A 26 -13.38 -6.27 11.15
CA LEU A 26 -11.98 -6.49 11.53
C LEU A 26 -11.06 -5.86 10.50
N ILE A 27 -10.12 -5.02 10.95
CA ILE A 27 -9.11 -4.38 10.10
C ILE A 27 -7.71 -4.78 10.57
N THR A 28 -6.91 -5.30 9.64
CA THR A 28 -5.48 -5.52 9.84
C THR A 28 -4.66 -4.40 9.17
N GLY A 29 -3.42 -4.18 9.62
CA GLY A 29 -2.52 -3.22 8.97
C GLY A 29 -2.82 -1.73 9.25
N THR A 30 -3.60 -1.43 10.30
CA THR A 30 -3.95 -0.04 10.70
C THR A 30 -2.79 0.77 11.29
N THR A 31 -1.64 0.13 11.54
CA THR A 31 -0.40 0.84 11.84
C THR A 31 0.22 1.49 10.60
N GLY A 32 -0.16 1.05 9.39
CA GLY A 32 0.30 1.56 8.11
C GLY A 32 -0.50 2.76 7.59
N PHE A 33 -0.02 3.34 6.51
CA PHE A 33 -0.57 4.55 5.88
C PHE A 33 -2.02 4.39 5.43
N LEU A 34 -2.31 3.40 4.58
CA LEU A 34 -3.64 3.17 4.02
C LEU A 34 -4.66 2.78 5.11
N GLY A 35 -4.28 1.87 6.02
CA GLY A 35 -5.17 1.41 7.08
C GLY A 35 -5.64 2.54 8.01
N LYS A 36 -4.82 3.58 8.22
CA LYS A 36 -5.23 4.77 8.97
C LYS A 36 -6.27 5.62 8.23
N VAL A 37 -6.15 5.75 6.91
CA VAL A 37 -7.12 6.49 6.08
C VAL A 37 -8.46 5.77 6.06
N VAL A 38 -8.45 4.44 5.89
CA VAL A 38 -9.67 3.62 5.96
C VAL A 38 -10.34 3.77 7.33
N LEU A 39 -9.55 3.70 8.42
CA LEU A 39 -10.08 3.88 9.77
C LEU A 39 -10.69 5.28 9.97
N GLU A 40 -9.99 6.34 9.56
CA GLU A 40 -10.51 7.72 9.64
C GLU A 40 -11.81 7.86 8.86
N LYS A 41 -11.85 7.36 7.62
CA LYS A 41 -13.01 7.48 6.73
C LYS A 41 -14.21 6.71 7.27
N LEU A 42 -14.03 5.51 7.83
CA LEU A 42 -15.10 4.76 8.47
C LEU A 42 -15.68 5.50 9.68
N ILE A 43 -14.82 6.05 10.56
CA ILE A 43 -15.28 6.82 11.73
C ILE A 43 -16.09 8.04 11.28
N ARG A 44 -15.62 8.74 10.25
CA ARG A 44 -16.22 10.00 9.79
C ARG A 44 -17.50 9.80 8.97
N ALA A 45 -17.51 8.83 8.06
CA ALA A 45 -18.56 8.69 7.05
C ALA A 45 -19.58 7.60 7.41
N VAL A 46 -19.32 6.76 8.42
CA VAL A 46 -20.21 5.67 8.84
C VAL A 46 -20.37 5.69 10.37
N PRO A 47 -20.98 6.74 10.96
CA PRO A 47 -21.09 6.88 12.42
C PRO A 47 -21.88 5.75 13.08
N ASP A 48 -22.83 5.15 12.35
CA ASP A 48 -23.69 4.06 12.85
C ASP A 48 -23.04 2.67 12.75
N ILE A 49 -21.75 2.57 12.39
CA ILE A 49 -21.04 1.30 12.39
C ILE A 49 -21.06 0.66 13.78
N GLY A 50 -21.34 -0.64 13.85
CA GLY A 50 -21.50 -1.37 15.11
C GLY A 50 -20.19 -1.54 15.88
N GLY A 51 -19.06 -1.61 15.18
CA GLY A 51 -17.73 -1.61 15.79
C GLY A 51 -16.59 -1.83 14.80
N ILE A 52 -15.40 -1.36 15.16
CA ILE A 52 -14.17 -1.50 14.38
C ILE A 52 -13.14 -2.24 15.24
N TYR A 53 -12.84 -3.47 14.86
CA TYR A 53 -11.87 -4.33 15.52
C TYR A 53 -10.52 -4.17 14.83
N LEU A 54 -9.49 -3.83 15.59
CA LEU A 54 -8.15 -3.57 15.06
C LEU A 54 -7.19 -4.65 15.54
N LEU A 55 -6.75 -5.52 14.63
CA LEU A 55 -5.67 -6.47 14.93
C LEU A 55 -4.33 -5.74 14.82
N ILE A 56 -3.66 -5.55 15.96
CA ILE A 56 -2.44 -4.76 16.06
C ILE A 56 -1.35 -5.60 16.73
N ARG A 57 -0.24 -5.79 16.01
CA ARG A 57 0.98 -6.40 16.57
C ARG A 57 1.57 -5.50 17.65
N GLY A 58 1.93 -6.05 18.80
CA GLY A 58 2.76 -5.37 19.79
C GLY A 58 4.16 -5.03 19.24
N ASN A 59 4.85 -4.09 19.89
CA ASN A 59 6.25 -3.81 19.63
C ASN A 59 7.03 -3.58 20.94
N LYS A 60 8.35 -3.36 20.85
CA LYS A 60 9.22 -3.19 22.04
C LYS A 60 8.85 -1.98 22.92
N ARG A 61 8.23 -0.94 22.36
CA ARG A 61 7.84 0.27 23.09
C ARG A 61 6.41 0.16 23.63
N HIS A 62 5.52 -0.45 22.85
CA HIS A 62 4.11 -0.62 23.15
C HIS A 62 3.75 -2.09 22.91
N PRO A 63 3.89 -2.96 23.93
CA PRO A 63 3.65 -4.39 23.78
C PRO A 63 2.17 -4.72 23.52
N ASP A 64 1.24 -3.87 23.99
CA ASP A 64 -0.19 -4.07 23.86
C ASP A 64 -0.83 -3.25 22.73
N ALA A 65 -1.83 -3.82 22.05
CA ALA A 65 -2.52 -3.20 20.93
C ALA A 65 -3.17 -1.85 21.28
N ARG A 66 -3.85 -1.74 22.44
CA ARG A 66 -4.51 -0.49 22.85
C ARG A 66 -3.50 0.61 23.13
N GLU A 67 -2.38 0.28 23.76
CA GLU A 67 -1.31 1.25 24.01
C GLU A 67 -0.68 1.71 22.70
N ARG A 68 -0.37 0.78 21.80
CA ARG A 68 0.18 1.11 20.48
C ARG A 68 -0.79 1.93 19.66
N PHE A 69 -2.09 1.62 19.70
CA PHE A 69 -3.14 2.38 19.04
C PHE A 69 -3.16 3.85 19.52
N LEU A 70 -3.21 4.07 20.84
CA LEU A 70 -3.27 5.43 21.39
C LEU A 70 -2.02 6.26 21.06
N ASN A 71 -0.84 5.62 21.06
CA ASN A 71 0.45 6.31 20.91
C ASN A 71 0.98 6.40 19.48
N GLU A 72 0.54 5.55 18.54
CA GLU A 72 1.04 5.54 17.16
C GLU A 72 -0.05 5.78 16.09
N ILE A 73 -1.30 5.42 16.38
CA ILE A 73 -2.41 5.48 15.43
C ILE A 73 -3.29 6.69 15.74
N ALA A 74 -3.99 6.70 16.88
CA ALA A 74 -4.96 7.72 17.23
C ALA A 74 -4.34 9.13 17.36
N CYS A 75 -3.04 9.22 17.67
CA CYS A 75 -2.27 10.45 17.70
C CYS A 75 -1.90 11.01 16.31
N SER A 76 -2.12 10.25 15.23
CA SER A 76 -1.77 10.65 13.87
C SER A 76 -2.55 11.90 13.44
N SER A 77 -1.94 12.71 12.58
CA SER A 77 -2.58 13.89 11.98
C SER A 77 -3.72 13.53 11.02
N VAL A 78 -3.84 12.26 10.62
CA VAL A 78 -4.98 11.75 9.82
C VAL A 78 -6.31 12.06 10.52
N PHE A 79 -6.36 11.93 11.85
CA PHE A 79 -7.55 12.18 12.67
C PHE A 79 -7.65 13.65 13.13
N GLU A 80 -6.84 14.57 12.60
CA GLU A 80 -6.84 15.97 13.04
C GLU A 80 -8.20 16.64 12.79
N ARG A 81 -8.80 16.40 11.62
CA ARG A 81 -10.14 16.89 11.27
C ARG A 81 -11.20 16.43 12.26
N LEU A 82 -11.26 15.12 12.54
CA LEU A 82 -12.20 14.53 13.51
C LEU A 82 -12.02 15.13 14.91
N ARG A 83 -10.78 15.32 15.36
CA ARG A 83 -10.49 15.96 16.65
C ARG A 83 -10.87 17.43 16.69
N SER A 84 -10.73 18.16 15.58
CA SER A 84 -11.02 19.60 15.52
C SER A 84 -12.49 19.93 15.34
N GLU A 85 -13.22 19.12 14.56
CA GLU A 85 -14.63 19.36 14.27
C GLU A 85 -15.51 18.91 15.44
N ASN A 86 -15.21 17.77 16.07
CA ASN A 86 -16.00 17.27 17.19
C ASN A 86 -15.22 16.30 18.11
N GLY A 87 -14.30 16.83 18.91
CA GLY A 87 -13.32 16.04 19.66
C GLY A 87 -13.89 15.15 20.78
N GLU A 88 -14.99 15.55 21.42
CA GLU A 88 -15.65 14.71 22.45
C GLU A 88 -16.30 13.48 21.81
N ASP A 89 -17.01 13.65 20.71
CA ASP A 89 -17.65 12.57 19.94
C ASP A 89 -16.60 11.61 19.37
N PHE A 90 -15.45 12.12 18.91
CA PHE A 90 -14.36 11.27 18.46
C PHE A 90 -13.79 10.39 19.59
N ASP A 91 -13.52 10.98 20.76
CA ASP A 91 -13.00 10.24 21.92
C ASP A 91 -14.03 9.20 22.41
N GLU A 92 -15.33 9.54 22.40
CA GLU A 92 -16.42 8.61 22.74
C GLU A 92 -16.53 7.46 21.73
N PHE A 93 -16.51 7.75 20.43
CA PHE A 93 -16.50 6.73 19.39
C PHE A 93 -15.31 5.76 19.56
N VAL A 94 -14.12 6.28 19.83
CA VAL A 94 -12.91 5.47 20.03
C VAL A 94 -12.98 4.59 21.29
N ASP A 95 -13.68 5.02 22.32
CA ASP A 95 -13.88 4.24 23.54
C ASP A 95 -15.02 3.20 23.40
N GLU A 96 -16.07 3.50 22.63
CA GLU A 96 -17.25 2.62 22.50
C GLU A 96 -17.21 1.67 21.31
N ARG A 97 -16.62 2.10 20.18
CA ARG A 97 -16.69 1.38 18.90
C ARG A 97 -15.35 0.83 18.43
N VAL A 98 -14.21 1.33 18.93
CA VAL A 98 -12.88 0.84 18.51
C VAL A 98 -12.33 -0.18 19.50
N VAL A 99 -12.25 -1.44 19.08
CA VAL A 99 -11.73 -2.55 19.88
C VAL A 99 -10.33 -2.93 19.39
N CYS A 100 -9.30 -2.75 20.23
CA CYS A 100 -7.93 -3.12 19.89
C CYS A 100 -7.64 -4.56 20.34
N VAL A 101 -7.19 -5.41 19.42
CA VAL A 101 -6.82 -6.81 19.66
C VAL A 101 -5.32 -6.97 19.46
N THR A 102 -4.61 -7.41 20.51
CA THR A 102 -3.18 -7.74 20.43
C THR A 102 -3.00 -9.08 19.72
N GLY A 103 -2.36 -9.06 18.55
CA GLY A 103 -2.09 -10.27 17.77
C GLY A 103 -1.27 -10.00 16.51
N GLU A 104 -0.84 -11.06 15.84
CA GLU A 104 0.02 -11.02 14.65
C GLU A 104 -0.55 -11.91 13.55
N VAL A 105 -0.73 -11.36 12.34
CA VAL A 105 -1.37 -12.05 11.22
C VAL A 105 -0.56 -13.27 10.75
N THR A 106 0.76 -13.26 10.93
CA THR A 106 1.63 -14.39 10.58
C THR A 106 1.57 -15.55 11.58
N GLU A 107 0.95 -15.38 12.74
CA GLU A 107 0.80 -16.43 13.74
C GLU A 107 -0.52 -17.19 13.54
N THR A 108 -0.52 -18.49 13.84
CA THR A 108 -1.73 -19.32 13.86
C THR A 108 -2.78 -18.66 14.76
N GLN A 109 -4.02 -18.54 14.29
CA GLN A 109 -5.11 -17.89 15.02
C GLN A 109 -4.75 -16.48 15.53
N PHE A 110 -3.93 -15.75 14.78
CA PHE A 110 -3.40 -14.43 15.12
C PHE A 110 -2.56 -14.37 16.40
N GLY A 111 -2.08 -15.51 16.93
CA GLY A 111 -1.41 -15.60 18.22
C GLY A 111 -2.37 -15.54 19.42
N LEU A 112 -3.68 -15.64 19.18
CA LEU A 112 -4.70 -15.69 20.24
C LEU A 112 -4.86 -17.11 20.77
N SER A 113 -5.43 -17.24 21.97
CA SER A 113 -5.94 -18.55 22.42
C SER A 113 -7.13 -18.97 21.54
N PRO A 114 -7.40 -20.28 21.39
CA PRO A 114 -8.55 -20.75 20.63
C PRO A 114 -9.87 -20.14 21.08
N GLU A 115 -10.07 -19.95 22.39
CA GLU A 115 -11.28 -19.35 22.96
C GLU A 115 -11.39 -17.87 22.60
N ALA A 116 -10.29 -17.13 22.68
CA ALA A 116 -10.26 -15.72 22.32
C ALA A 116 -10.47 -15.51 20.81
N PHE A 117 -9.90 -16.39 19.98
CA PHE A 117 -10.08 -16.39 18.54
C PHE A 117 -11.56 -16.62 18.16
N GLN A 118 -12.19 -17.65 18.74
CA GLN A 118 -13.61 -17.95 18.51
C GLN A 118 -14.53 -16.83 19.04
N ALA A 119 -14.23 -16.27 20.21
CA ALA A 119 -14.99 -15.17 20.76
C ALA A 119 -14.89 -13.88 19.92
N LEU A 120 -13.76 -13.66 19.25
CA LEU A 120 -13.59 -12.57 18.29
C LEU A 120 -14.35 -12.87 16.99
N ALA A 121 -14.21 -14.08 16.45
CA ALA A 121 -14.86 -14.52 15.23
C ALA A 121 -16.39 -14.40 15.30
N GLY A 122 -17.00 -14.81 16.42
CA GLY A 122 -18.46 -14.67 16.64
C GLY A 122 -18.98 -13.23 16.75
N LYS A 123 -18.10 -12.21 16.67
CA LYS A 123 -18.46 -10.78 16.73
C LYS A 123 -18.18 -10.02 15.45
N VAL A 124 -17.51 -10.59 14.45
CA VAL A 124 -17.09 -9.84 13.27
C VAL A 124 -17.95 -10.25 12.09
N ASP A 125 -18.38 -9.26 11.31
CA ASP A 125 -19.28 -9.44 10.17
C ASP A 125 -18.52 -9.34 8.82
N ALA A 126 -17.31 -8.77 8.78
CA ALA A 126 -16.43 -8.71 7.61
C ALA A 126 -14.97 -8.37 7.98
N ILE A 127 -14.04 -8.69 7.07
CA ILE A 127 -12.59 -8.48 7.27
C ILE A 127 -12.03 -7.56 6.18
N ILE A 128 -11.31 -6.51 6.57
CA ILE A 128 -10.40 -5.74 5.70
C ILE A 128 -8.97 -6.13 6.03
N ASN A 129 -8.34 -6.90 5.15
CA ASN A 129 -6.92 -7.24 5.27
C ASN A 129 -6.04 -6.27 4.46
N SER A 130 -5.46 -5.29 5.16
CA SER A 130 -4.48 -4.35 4.60
C SER A 130 -3.06 -4.58 5.15
N ALA A 131 -2.86 -5.60 6.00
CA ALA A 131 -1.53 -5.99 6.45
C ALA A 131 -0.72 -6.56 5.28
N ALA A 132 0.43 -5.95 5.03
CA ALA A 132 1.41 -6.41 4.06
C ALA A 132 2.77 -5.82 4.43
N SER A 133 3.84 -6.47 3.99
CA SER A 133 5.12 -5.80 3.88
C SER A 133 5.27 -5.24 2.47
N VAL A 134 5.57 -3.96 2.36
CA VAL A 134 5.77 -3.24 1.09
C VAL A 134 7.25 -3.05 0.74
N ASN A 135 8.13 -3.84 1.37
CA ASN A 135 9.57 -3.74 1.15
C ASN A 135 10.03 -4.62 -0.03
N PHE A 136 10.42 -3.99 -1.14
CA PHE A 136 10.90 -4.67 -2.36
C PHE A 136 12.20 -5.47 -2.17
N ARG A 137 12.94 -5.22 -1.08
CA ARG A 137 14.17 -5.94 -0.72
C ARG A 137 14.00 -6.69 0.60
N GLU A 138 12.81 -7.21 0.84
CA GLU A 138 12.60 -8.13 1.95
C GLU A 138 13.18 -9.52 1.62
N GLU A 139 13.61 -10.22 2.66
CA GLU A 139 14.00 -11.62 2.58
C GLU A 139 12.80 -12.45 2.10
N LEU A 140 13.03 -13.38 1.16
CA LEU A 140 11.96 -14.14 0.51
C LEU A 140 11.01 -14.82 1.51
N ASP A 141 11.56 -15.40 2.57
CA ASP A 141 10.79 -16.10 3.59
C ASP A 141 9.91 -15.17 4.42
N LYS A 142 10.42 -13.98 4.79
CA LYS A 142 9.61 -12.95 5.45
C LYS A 142 8.50 -12.45 4.52
N ALA A 143 8.80 -12.23 3.25
CA ALA A 143 7.83 -11.79 2.25
C ALA A 143 6.73 -12.84 2.03
N LEU A 144 7.08 -14.12 1.91
CA LEU A 144 6.14 -15.24 1.83
C LEU A 144 5.27 -15.34 3.08
N ALA A 145 5.89 -15.26 4.27
CA ALA A 145 5.18 -15.35 5.54
C ALA A 145 4.10 -14.27 5.65
N ILE A 146 4.43 -13.01 5.36
CA ILE A 146 3.49 -11.89 5.55
C ILE A 146 2.50 -11.70 4.41
N ASN A 147 2.90 -11.88 3.15
CA ASN A 147 2.05 -11.55 2.00
C ASN A 147 1.28 -12.75 1.44
N THR A 148 1.71 -13.98 1.77
CA THR A 148 1.11 -15.21 1.24
C THR A 148 0.58 -16.09 2.38
N LEU A 149 1.45 -16.60 3.24
CA LEU A 149 1.09 -17.66 4.20
C LEU A 149 0.21 -17.17 5.35
N SER A 150 0.36 -15.91 5.78
CA SER A 150 -0.50 -15.27 6.78
C SER A 150 -1.99 -15.25 6.39
N LEU A 151 -2.28 -15.34 5.10
CA LEU A 151 -3.64 -15.35 4.58
C LEU A 151 -4.39 -16.62 4.98
N ASN A 152 -3.69 -17.71 5.33
CA ASN A 152 -4.34 -18.88 5.93
C ASN A 152 -5.04 -18.51 7.25
N SER A 153 -4.39 -17.70 8.12
CA SER A 153 -5.03 -17.23 9.36
C SER A 153 -6.25 -16.32 9.08
N ILE A 154 -6.24 -15.57 7.97
CA ILE A 154 -7.41 -14.78 7.53
C ILE A 154 -8.54 -15.69 7.07
N VAL A 155 -8.24 -16.72 6.28
CA VAL A 155 -9.21 -17.73 5.81
C VAL A 155 -9.82 -18.48 7.00
N ASP A 156 -8.99 -18.94 7.93
CA ASP A 156 -9.43 -19.64 9.13
C ASP A 156 -10.35 -18.77 9.99
N PHE A 157 -10.03 -17.48 10.11
CA PHE A 157 -10.86 -16.53 10.85
C PHE A 157 -12.19 -16.27 10.14
N ALA A 158 -12.17 -16.10 8.82
CA ALA A 158 -13.39 -15.93 8.03
C ALA A 158 -14.32 -17.14 8.16
N ALA A 159 -13.76 -18.35 8.10
CA ALA A 159 -14.51 -19.59 8.29
C ALA A 159 -15.08 -19.71 9.71
N ALA A 160 -14.28 -19.43 10.74
CA ALA A 160 -14.72 -19.46 12.13
C ALA A 160 -15.83 -18.42 12.43
N ALA A 161 -15.87 -17.32 11.68
CA ALA A 161 -16.90 -16.29 11.80
C ALA A 161 -18.17 -16.58 10.96
N GLY A 162 -18.25 -17.75 10.31
CA GLY A 162 -19.41 -18.13 9.49
C GLY A 162 -19.30 -17.70 8.03
N ASP A 163 -18.11 -17.86 7.43
CA ASP A 163 -17.80 -17.55 6.02
C ASP A 163 -18.05 -16.08 5.65
N ILE A 164 -17.68 -15.18 6.57
CA ILE A 164 -17.83 -13.73 6.38
C ILE A 164 -16.98 -13.18 5.22
N PRO A 165 -17.37 -12.05 4.61
CA PRO A 165 -16.62 -11.42 3.53
C PRO A 165 -15.18 -11.02 3.89
N VAL A 166 -14.27 -11.25 2.93
CA VAL A 166 -12.86 -10.84 3.01
C VAL A 166 -12.54 -9.81 1.93
N ILE A 167 -12.04 -8.65 2.34
CA ILE A 167 -11.50 -7.61 1.46
C ILE A 167 -9.98 -7.65 1.59
N GLN A 168 -9.30 -8.14 0.56
CA GLN A 168 -7.86 -8.21 0.48
C GLN A 168 -7.30 -7.02 -0.29
N VAL A 169 -6.47 -6.20 0.36
CA VAL A 169 -5.67 -5.20 -0.35
C VAL A 169 -4.47 -5.88 -1.01
N SER A 170 -4.37 -5.78 -2.33
CA SER A 170 -3.28 -6.27 -3.15
C SER A 170 -2.55 -5.11 -3.85
N THR A 171 -2.15 -5.24 -5.11
CA THR A 171 -1.53 -4.17 -5.90
C THR A 171 -1.72 -4.40 -7.39
N CYS A 172 -1.84 -3.34 -8.21
CA CYS A 172 -1.90 -3.48 -9.68
C CYS A 172 -0.66 -4.20 -10.24
N TYR A 173 0.47 -4.09 -9.54
CA TYR A 173 1.76 -4.62 -9.96
C TYR A 173 1.92 -6.14 -9.79
N VAL A 174 0.89 -6.84 -9.28
CA VAL A 174 0.82 -8.30 -9.42
C VAL A 174 0.78 -8.73 -10.88
N ASN A 175 0.53 -7.80 -11.82
CA ASN A 175 0.65 -8.03 -13.25
C ASN A 175 2.05 -8.50 -13.70
N GLY A 176 3.09 -8.39 -12.85
CA GLY A 176 4.44 -8.86 -13.20
C GLY A 176 4.92 -8.20 -14.49
N MET A 177 5.70 -8.87 -15.32
CA MET A 177 6.24 -8.33 -16.57
C MET A 177 5.26 -8.38 -17.76
N ASN A 178 3.98 -8.73 -17.53
CA ASN A 178 2.96 -8.66 -18.59
C ASN A 178 2.80 -7.20 -19.07
N SER A 179 2.66 -6.97 -20.37
CA SER A 179 2.53 -5.62 -20.94
C SER A 179 1.16 -5.37 -21.58
N GLY A 180 0.83 -4.10 -21.81
CA GLY A 180 -0.43 -3.70 -22.42
C GLY A 180 -1.54 -3.43 -21.42
N MET A 181 -2.78 -3.69 -21.82
CA MET A 181 -3.97 -3.45 -21.00
C MET A 181 -4.08 -4.49 -19.89
N ALA A 182 -4.02 -4.04 -18.64
CA ALA A 182 -4.14 -4.89 -17.46
C ALA A 182 -5.55 -4.79 -16.89
N GLU A 183 -6.35 -5.83 -17.13
CA GLU A 183 -7.75 -5.90 -16.72
C GLU A 183 -7.95 -6.39 -15.28
N GLU A 184 -9.13 -6.13 -14.73
CA GLU A 184 -9.57 -6.60 -13.40
C GLU A 184 -9.91 -8.10 -13.40
N THR A 185 -8.89 -8.93 -13.68
CA THR A 185 -8.98 -10.39 -13.79
C THR A 185 -7.81 -11.08 -13.07
N VAL A 186 -7.87 -12.41 -12.99
CA VAL A 186 -6.76 -13.23 -12.46
C VAL A 186 -5.58 -13.14 -13.44
N VAL A 187 -4.43 -12.69 -12.93
CA VAL A 187 -3.22 -12.45 -13.73
C VAL A 187 -2.49 -13.77 -13.98
N GLN A 188 -2.05 -13.98 -15.23
CA GLN A 188 -1.17 -15.08 -15.59
C GLN A 188 0.32 -14.76 -15.34
N PRO A 189 1.15 -15.76 -14.97
CA PRO A 189 2.60 -15.59 -14.93
C PRO A 189 3.16 -15.13 -16.28
N ALA A 190 4.11 -14.20 -16.27
CA ALA A 190 4.78 -13.73 -17.49
C ALA A 190 6.05 -14.53 -17.84
N GLY A 191 6.50 -15.39 -16.92
CA GLY A 191 7.71 -16.20 -17.04
C GLY A 191 7.40 -17.69 -17.08
N ALA A 192 8.02 -18.46 -16.19
CA ALA A 192 7.79 -19.89 -16.09
C ALA A 192 6.32 -20.24 -15.80
N ASP A 193 5.83 -21.31 -16.43
CA ASP A 193 4.45 -21.76 -16.32
C ASP A 193 4.13 -22.27 -14.92
N ILE A 194 2.93 -21.92 -14.46
CA ILE A 194 2.31 -22.47 -13.25
C ILE A 194 0.98 -23.09 -13.67
N PRO A 195 0.64 -24.32 -13.24
CA PRO A 195 -0.61 -24.96 -13.63
C PRO A 195 -1.83 -24.11 -13.24
N ARG A 196 -2.77 -23.96 -14.16
CA ARG A 196 -4.04 -23.26 -13.91
C ARG A 196 -5.14 -24.26 -13.58
N SER A 197 -5.86 -24.02 -12.50
CA SER A 197 -7.03 -24.79 -12.09
C SER A 197 -8.23 -24.53 -13.01
N GLU A 198 -9.16 -25.49 -13.10
CA GLU A 198 -10.44 -25.33 -13.78
C GLU A 198 -11.27 -24.17 -13.19
N GLN A 199 -11.05 -23.84 -11.91
CA GLN A 199 -11.70 -22.73 -11.22
C GLN A 199 -11.02 -21.37 -11.49
N GLY A 200 -9.98 -21.34 -12.34
CA GLY A 200 -9.39 -20.12 -12.90
C GLY A 200 -8.20 -19.54 -12.13
N TYR A 201 -7.94 -19.96 -10.89
CA TYR A 201 -6.73 -19.63 -10.12
C TYR A 201 -5.53 -20.52 -10.51
N TYR A 202 -4.33 -20.15 -10.07
CA TYR A 202 -3.10 -20.92 -10.31
C TYR A 202 -2.71 -21.81 -9.12
N GLU A 203 -2.32 -23.05 -9.37
CA GLU A 203 -1.93 -24.02 -8.33
C GLU A 203 -0.51 -23.74 -7.81
N ILE A 204 -0.43 -23.14 -6.63
CA ILE A 204 0.83 -22.64 -6.06
C ILE A 204 1.43 -23.55 -4.97
N ASP A 205 0.79 -24.63 -4.56
CA ASP A 205 1.22 -25.41 -3.38
C ASP A 205 2.60 -26.06 -3.57
N GLU A 206 2.86 -26.64 -4.75
CA GLU A 206 4.18 -27.17 -5.10
C GLU A 206 5.23 -26.07 -5.21
N LEU A 207 4.84 -24.90 -5.72
CA LEU A 207 5.72 -23.74 -5.81
C LEU A 207 6.11 -23.23 -4.42
N ILE A 208 5.16 -23.08 -3.50
CA ILE A 208 5.44 -22.68 -2.12
C ILE A 208 6.42 -23.67 -1.46
N ARG A 209 6.17 -24.98 -1.58
CA ARG A 209 7.09 -26.01 -1.06
C ARG A 209 8.49 -25.88 -1.64
N LEU A 210 8.62 -25.67 -2.94
CA LEU A 210 9.91 -25.47 -3.60
C LEU A 210 10.63 -24.20 -3.09
N LEU A 211 9.91 -23.11 -2.86
CA LEU A 211 10.48 -21.88 -2.33
C LEU A 211 10.97 -22.08 -0.88
N ASP A 212 10.20 -22.77 -0.05
CA ASP A 212 10.58 -23.11 1.32
C ASP A 212 11.82 -24.00 1.38
N ASP A 213 11.93 -25.02 0.50
CA ASP A 213 13.12 -25.86 0.40
C ASP A 213 14.37 -25.04 0.00
N LYS A 214 14.23 -24.11 -0.95
CA LYS A 214 15.32 -23.20 -1.35
C LYS A 214 15.71 -22.25 -0.22
N VAL A 215 14.74 -21.75 0.55
CA VAL A 215 14.99 -20.92 1.74
C VAL A 215 15.75 -21.72 2.79
N ALA A 216 15.33 -22.96 3.08
CA ALA A 216 15.97 -23.84 4.04
C ALA A 216 17.42 -24.15 3.64
N ASP A 217 17.67 -24.44 2.37
CA ASP A 217 19.02 -24.64 1.84
C ASP A 217 19.91 -23.39 2.05
N VAL A 218 19.41 -22.20 1.73
CA VAL A 218 20.15 -20.94 1.94
C VAL A 218 20.43 -20.71 3.44
N ARG A 219 19.46 -20.98 4.31
CA ARG A 219 19.61 -20.88 5.77
C ARG A 219 20.62 -21.88 6.34
N SER A 220 20.75 -23.06 5.73
CA SER A 220 21.75 -24.05 6.15
C SER A 220 23.20 -23.63 5.83
N ARG A 221 23.39 -22.78 4.83
CA ARG A 221 24.72 -22.39 4.30
C ARG A 221 25.22 -21.03 4.80
N TYR A 222 24.32 -20.14 5.20
CA TYR A 222 24.64 -18.75 5.53
C TYR A 222 24.01 -18.31 6.85
N SER A 223 24.63 -17.32 7.51
CA SER A 223 24.11 -16.72 8.74
C SER A 223 24.35 -15.20 8.77
N GLY A 224 23.68 -14.52 9.71
CA GLY A 224 23.79 -13.06 9.91
C GLY A 224 23.44 -12.24 8.66
N LYS A 225 24.11 -11.10 8.45
CA LYS A 225 23.84 -10.19 7.33
C LYS A 225 24.03 -10.82 5.94
N VAL A 226 24.88 -11.85 5.84
CA VAL A 226 25.10 -12.56 4.57
C VAL A 226 23.86 -13.39 4.22
N LEU A 227 23.23 -14.03 5.21
CA LEU A 227 21.97 -14.74 5.04
C LEU A 227 20.87 -13.81 4.53
N GLU A 228 20.67 -12.65 5.18
CA GLU A 228 19.67 -11.67 4.77
C GLU A 228 19.82 -11.32 3.28
N LYS A 229 21.05 -10.96 2.87
CA LYS A 229 21.34 -10.65 1.46
C LYS A 229 21.06 -11.83 0.54
N LYS A 230 21.42 -13.06 0.91
CA LYS A 230 21.22 -14.25 0.09
C LYS A 230 19.74 -14.59 -0.08
N LEU A 231 18.92 -14.39 0.94
CA LEU A 231 17.46 -14.56 0.88
C LEU A 231 16.80 -13.48 0.03
N VAL A 232 17.27 -12.23 0.09
CA VAL A 232 16.83 -11.17 -0.84
C VAL A 232 17.19 -11.52 -2.28
N ASP A 233 18.45 -11.91 -2.53
CA ASP A 233 18.91 -12.30 -3.87
C ASP A 233 18.13 -13.53 -4.39
N LEU A 234 17.76 -14.47 -3.51
CA LEU A 234 16.91 -15.61 -3.86
C LEU A 234 15.52 -15.14 -4.29
N GLY A 235 14.85 -14.32 -3.48
CA GLY A 235 13.51 -13.82 -3.81
C GLY A 235 13.46 -13.09 -5.14
N ILE A 236 14.46 -12.25 -5.44
CA ILE A 236 14.58 -11.56 -6.73
C ILE A 236 14.76 -12.56 -7.88
N ARG A 237 15.59 -13.59 -7.72
CA ARG A 237 15.78 -14.61 -8.77
C ARG A 237 14.51 -15.40 -9.05
N GLU A 238 13.83 -15.84 -8.00
CA GLU A 238 12.58 -16.61 -8.12
C GLU A 238 11.46 -15.75 -8.73
N ALA A 239 11.29 -14.51 -8.26
CA ALA A 239 10.32 -13.58 -8.85
C ALA A 239 10.56 -13.40 -10.36
N ASN A 240 11.80 -13.09 -10.77
CA ASN A 240 12.13 -12.91 -12.19
C ASN A 240 11.91 -14.18 -13.02
N HIS A 241 12.16 -15.36 -12.45
CA HIS A 241 11.94 -16.63 -13.13
C HIS A 241 10.47 -16.85 -13.51
N TYR A 242 9.54 -16.50 -12.61
CA TYR A 242 8.10 -16.64 -12.87
C TYR A 242 7.47 -15.42 -13.54
N GLY A 243 8.25 -14.36 -13.78
CA GLY A 243 7.79 -13.20 -14.53
C GLY A 243 7.47 -11.96 -13.71
N TRP A 244 7.99 -11.82 -12.49
CA TRP A 244 7.84 -10.63 -11.64
C TRP A 244 9.17 -9.92 -11.44
N SER A 245 9.14 -8.59 -11.35
CA SER A 245 10.34 -7.76 -11.18
C SER A 245 10.97 -7.84 -9.80
N ASP A 246 10.17 -8.14 -8.78
CA ASP A 246 10.54 -8.04 -7.38
C ASP A 246 9.76 -9.03 -6.52
N THR A 247 10.33 -9.34 -5.36
CA THR A 247 9.77 -10.31 -4.41
C THR A 247 8.40 -9.89 -3.86
N TYR A 248 8.15 -8.59 -3.74
CA TYR A 248 6.90 -8.08 -3.17
C TYR A 248 5.73 -8.37 -4.12
N THR A 249 5.82 -7.95 -5.38
CA THR A 249 4.75 -8.17 -6.37
C THR A 249 4.49 -9.65 -6.61
N PHE A 250 5.55 -10.47 -6.62
CA PHE A 250 5.45 -11.93 -6.71
C PHE A 250 4.69 -12.54 -5.52
N THR A 251 5.08 -12.21 -4.29
CA THR A 251 4.43 -12.78 -3.09
C THR A 251 3.00 -12.27 -2.89
N LYS A 252 2.68 -11.05 -3.33
CA LYS A 252 1.30 -10.56 -3.41
C LYS A 252 0.47 -11.36 -4.40
N TRP A 253 1.01 -11.66 -5.58
CA TRP A 253 0.34 -12.52 -6.55
C TRP A 253 0.09 -13.93 -6.00
N LEU A 254 1.09 -14.54 -5.34
CA LEU A 254 0.92 -15.84 -4.67
C LEU A 254 -0.20 -15.77 -3.61
N GLY A 255 -0.25 -14.69 -2.83
CA GLY A 255 -1.31 -14.48 -1.84
C GLY A 255 -2.71 -14.38 -2.47
N GLU A 256 -2.85 -13.74 -3.63
CA GLU A 256 -4.11 -13.74 -4.37
C GLU A 256 -4.53 -15.15 -4.79
N GLN A 257 -3.61 -15.96 -5.32
CA GLN A 257 -3.92 -17.33 -5.74
C GLN A 257 -4.35 -18.21 -4.56
N LEU A 258 -3.69 -18.05 -3.41
CA LEU A 258 -4.07 -18.71 -2.17
C LEU A 258 -5.50 -18.36 -1.77
N LEU A 259 -5.87 -17.08 -1.75
CA LEU A 259 -7.22 -16.66 -1.38
C LEU A 259 -8.28 -17.12 -2.37
N LEU A 260 -8.00 -17.02 -3.68
CA LEU A 260 -8.91 -17.50 -4.73
C LEU A 260 -9.21 -19.00 -4.56
N LYS A 261 -8.20 -19.80 -4.20
CA LYS A 261 -8.36 -21.23 -3.91
C LYS A 261 -9.12 -21.46 -2.59
N SER A 262 -8.65 -20.87 -1.50
CA SER A 262 -9.13 -21.18 -0.15
C SER A 262 -10.52 -20.61 0.17
N LEU A 263 -10.92 -19.55 -0.53
CA LEU A 263 -12.25 -18.94 -0.41
C LEU A 263 -13.14 -19.26 -1.61
N ALA A 264 -12.86 -20.31 -2.39
CA ALA A 264 -13.71 -20.75 -3.48
C ALA A 264 -15.17 -20.95 -3.00
N GLY A 265 -16.13 -20.32 -3.68
CA GLY A 265 -17.55 -20.33 -3.29
C GLY A 265 -17.92 -19.42 -2.11
N LYS A 266 -16.96 -18.65 -1.56
CA LYS A 266 -17.14 -17.69 -0.46
C LYS A 266 -16.91 -16.26 -0.95
N SER A 267 -17.24 -15.27 -0.11
CA SER A 267 -17.10 -13.84 -0.47
C SER A 267 -15.64 -13.37 -0.36
N LEU A 268 -15.06 -12.95 -1.48
CA LEU A 268 -13.70 -12.41 -1.55
C LEU A 268 -13.68 -11.21 -2.50
N THR A 269 -13.15 -10.08 -2.04
CA THR A 269 -12.82 -8.95 -2.91
C THR A 269 -11.33 -8.66 -2.83
N ILE A 270 -10.64 -8.70 -3.98
CA ILE A 270 -9.24 -8.30 -4.11
C ILE A 270 -9.22 -6.88 -4.69
N LEU A 271 -8.79 -5.91 -3.88
CA LEU A 271 -8.59 -4.54 -4.33
C LEU A 271 -7.11 -4.28 -4.61
N ARG A 272 -6.78 -3.91 -5.85
CA ARG A 272 -5.44 -3.64 -6.34
C ARG A 272 -5.23 -2.14 -6.54
N PRO A 273 -4.64 -1.40 -5.59
CA PRO A 273 -4.19 -0.04 -5.85
C PRO A 273 -2.90 -0.01 -6.68
N SER A 274 -2.72 1.06 -7.47
CA SER A 274 -1.42 1.45 -8.06
C SER A 274 -0.53 2.16 -7.03
N ILE A 275 0.41 3.04 -7.44
CA ILE A 275 1.32 3.71 -6.50
C ILE A 275 0.51 4.70 -5.67
N ILE A 276 0.29 4.34 -4.40
CA ILE A 276 -0.48 5.18 -3.47
C ILE A 276 0.36 6.36 -3.01
N GLU A 277 -0.13 7.56 -3.30
CA GLU A 277 0.47 8.83 -2.87
C GLU A 277 -0.49 9.63 -1.96
N SER A 278 -0.10 10.87 -1.63
CA SER A 278 -0.84 11.74 -0.71
C SER A 278 -2.33 11.86 -1.04
N ALA A 279 -3.15 12.14 -0.03
CA ALA A 279 -4.57 12.41 -0.22
C ALA A 279 -4.83 13.54 -1.23
N LEU A 280 -5.83 13.36 -2.09
CA LEU A 280 -6.31 14.39 -2.99
C LEU A 280 -7.05 15.46 -2.20
N GLU A 281 -8.00 15.03 -1.36
CA GLU A 281 -8.90 15.88 -0.60
C GLU A 281 -9.00 15.45 0.87
N GLU A 282 -9.14 14.15 1.17
CA GLU A 282 -9.51 13.68 2.50
C GLU A 282 -8.45 12.76 3.15
N PRO A 283 -8.26 12.78 4.49
CA PRO A 283 -8.89 13.67 5.47
C PRO A 283 -8.39 15.12 5.40
N ALA A 284 -7.29 15.36 4.71
CA ALA A 284 -6.80 16.69 4.37
C ALA A 284 -6.00 16.62 3.05
N PRO A 285 -6.07 17.64 2.18
CA PRO A 285 -5.31 17.65 0.94
C PRO A 285 -3.81 17.52 1.21
N GLY A 286 -3.15 16.61 0.49
CA GLY A 286 -1.72 16.35 0.62
C GLY A 286 -1.35 15.54 1.85
N TRP A 287 -2.31 15.05 2.65
CA TRP A 287 -1.98 14.22 3.80
C TRP A 287 -1.24 12.95 3.35
N ILE A 288 -0.08 12.70 3.94
CA ILE A 288 0.79 11.57 3.61
C ILE A 288 1.57 11.15 4.86
N GLU A 289 1.77 9.85 5.04
CA GLU A 289 2.54 9.33 6.17
C GLU A 289 3.87 8.74 5.72
N GLY A 290 4.97 9.41 6.06
CA GLY A 290 6.30 9.01 5.66
C GLY A 290 6.55 9.19 4.16
N VAL A 291 7.74 8.77 3.72
CA VAL A 291 8.18 8.89 2.31
C VAL A 291 7.74 7.64 1.55
N LYS A 292 6.94 7.83 0.50
CA LYS A 292 6.48 6.79 -0.42
C LYS A 292 7.48 6.55 -1.55
N VAL A 293 7.06 5.68 -2.45
CA VAL A 293 7.86 5.22 -3.57
C VAL A 293 8.16 6.42 -4.47
N ALA A 294 7.18 7.14 -5.02
CA ALA A 294 7.48 8.28 -5.89
C ALA A 294 8.21 9.42 -5.14
N ASP A 295 7.86 9.64 -3.87
CA ASP A 295 8.51 10.63 -3.01
C ASP A 295 10.03 10.48 -2.93
N ALA A 296 10.54 9.24 -2.87
CA ALA A 296 11.98 9.02 -2.76
C ALA A 296 12.75 9.60 -3.96
N ILE A 297 12.14 9.61 -5.15
CA ILE A 297 12.69 10.26 -6.35
C ILE A 297 12.64 11.79 -6.19
N ILE A 298 11.48 12.33 -5.77
CA ILE A 298 11.28 13.76 -5.52
C ILE A 298 12.34 14.27 -4.53
N LEU A 299 12.53 13.56 -3.42
CA LEU A 299 13.54 13.86 -2.39
C LEU A 299 14.96 13.76 -2.94
N ALA A 300 15.27 12.75 -3.74
CA ALA A 300 16.59 12.61 -4.33
C ALA A 300 16.93 13.77 -5.28
N TYR A 301 15.95 14.24 -6.05
CA TYR A 301 16.07 15.45 -6.87
C TYR A 301 16.19 16.72 -6.00
N ALA A 302 15.28 16.92 -5.05
CA ALA A 302 15.24 18.10 -4.19
C ALA A 302 16.53 18.28 -3.37
N ARG A 303 17.17 17.18 -2.98
CA ARG A 303 18.47 17.15 -2.27
C ARG A 303 19.67 17.28 -3.21
N GLY A 304 19.47 17.37 -4.53
CA GLY A 304 20.52 17.43 -5.54
C GLY A 304 21.40 16.18 -5.61
N LYS A 305 20.85 15.01 -5.22
CA LYS A 305 21.54 13.72 -5.27
C LYS A 305 21.42 13.08 -6.66
N VAL A 306 20.31 13.32 -7.36
CA VAL A 306 20.01 12.75 -8.68
C VAL A 306 19.70 13.88 -9.66
N THR A 307 20.19 13.74 -10.89
CA THR A 307 19.88 14.64 -12.02
C THR A 307 19.44 13.89 -13.27
N VAL A 308 19.73 12.58 -13.31
CA VAL A 308 19.39 11.71 -14.42
C VAL A 308 18.72 10.47 -13.85
N PHE A 309 17.63 10.03 -14.47
CA PHE A 309 16.85 8.89 -14.04
C PHE A 309 16.53 7.97 -15.22
N PRO A 310 16.58 6.64 -15.08
CA PRO A 310 16.18 5.75 -16.16
C PRO A 310 14.66 5.68 -16.24
N GLY A 311 14.13 5.91 -17.44
CA GLY A 311 12.71 5.79 -17.74
C GLY A 311 12.36 6.45 -19.06
N LYS A 312 11.35 5.90 -19.76
CA LYS A 312 10.80 6.54 -20.95
C LYS A 312 9.95 7.72 -20.52
N ARG A 313 10.19 8.92 -21.07
CA ARG A 313 9.36 10.10 -20.77
C ARG A 313 7.87 9.89 -21.12
N SER A 314 7.58 9.10 -22.14
CA SER A 314 6.22 8.74 -22.54
C SER A 314 5.60 7.60 -21.72
N GLY A 315 6.36 6.95 -20.84
CA GLY A 315 5.85 5.87 -20.00
C GLY A 315 4.89 6.40 -18.95
N ILE A 316 3.75 5.72 -18.78
CA ILE A 316 2.76 6.07 -17.76
C ILE A 316 3.30 5.69 -16.39
N ILE A 317 3.19 6.61 -15.43
CA ILE A 317 3.43 6.31 -14.02
C ILE A 317 2.08 6.34 -13.32
N ASP A 318 1.59 5.16 -12.98
CA ASP A 318 0.27 5.05 -12.37
C ASP A 318 0.33 5.40 -10.88
N VAL A 319 -0.07 6.63 -10.58
CA VAL A 319 -0.18 7.18 -9.23
C VAL A 319 -1.67 7.30 -8.87
N ILE A 320 -2.01 6.97 -7.63
CA ILE A 320 -3.37 7.13 -7.12
C ILE A 320 -3.36 7.75 -5.70
N PRO A 321 -4.19 8.77 -5.43
CA PRO A 321 -4.37 9.32 -4.09
C PRO A 321 -4.94 8.33 -3.08
N VAL A 322 -4.43 8.32 -1.85
CA VAL A 322 -4.80 7.37 -0.80
C VAL A 322 -6.28 7.40 -0.41
N ASP A 323 -6.94 8.55 -0.51
CA ASP A 323 -8.37 8.70 -0.23
C ASP A 323 -9.25 7.97 -1.25
N LEU A 324 -8.90 8.02 -2.54
CA LEU A 324 -9.61 7.23 -3.57
C LEU A 324 -9.45 5.73 -3.29
N VAL A 325 -8.28 5.29 -2.82
CA VAL A 325 -8.06 3.89 -2.43
C VAL A 325 -8.86 3.52 -1.19
N GLY A 326 -8.87 4.38 -0.16
CA GLY A 326 -9.66 4.17 1.05
C GLY A 326 -11.16 4.06 0.76
N ASN A 327 -11.68 4.93 -0.11
CA ASN A 327 -13.06 4.88 -0.59
C ASN A 327 -13.35 3.59 -1.35
N SER A 328 -12.44 3.16 -2.23
CA SER A 328 -12.58 1.91 -2.97
C SER A 328 -12.68 0.68 -2.06
N ILE A 329 -11.94 0.65 -0.94
CA ILE A 329 -12.02 -0.41 0.08
C ILE A 329 -13.41 -0.40 0.74
N ILE A 330 -13.92 0.77 1.10
CA ILE A 330 -15.20 0.91 1.80
C ILE A 330 -16.38 0.56 0.87
N LEU A 331 -16.32 0.96 -0.40
CA LEU A 331 -17.28 0.53 -1.42
C LEU A 331 -17.29 -0.99 -1.59
N SER A 332 -16.10 -1.58 -1.71
CA SER A 332 -15.92 -3.03 -1.82
C SER A 332 -16.48 -3.76 -0.60
N LEU A 333 -16.28 -3.21 0.60
CA LEU A 333 -16.82 -3.76 1.84
C LEU A 333 -18.35 -3.74 1.86
N ALA A 334 -18.96 -2.60 1.48
CA ALA A 334 -20.41 -2.46 1.43
C ALA A 334 -21.04 -3.43 0.42
N GLU A 335 -20.43 -3.58 -0.75
CA GLU A 335 -20.87 -4.56 -1.77
C GLU A 335 -20.75 -5.99 -1.25
N ALA A 336 -19.60 -6.35 -0.67
CA ALA A 336 -19.36 -7.71 -0.22
C ALA A 336 -20.29 -8.15 0.92
N LEU A 337 -20.78 -7.20 1.73
CA LEU A 337 -21.81 -7.42 2.76
C LEU A 337 -23.23 -7.52 2.18
N ALA A 338 -23.53 -6.79 1.11
CA ALA A 338 -24.83 -6.81 0.45
C ALA A 338 -25.02 -8.04 -0.44
N GLU A 339 -23.96 -8.45 -1.14
CA GLU A 339 -23.94 -9.55 -2.10
C GLU A 339 -22.82 -10.54 -1.73
N PRO A 340 -23.02 -11.34 -0.66
CA PRO A 340 -22.05 -12.35 -0.26
C PRO A 340 -22.01 -13.51 -1.28
N ALA A 341 -20.86 -14.20 -1.35
CA ALA A 341 -20.56 -15.36 -2.20
C ALA A 341 -20.17 -15.07 -3.67
N GLU A 342 -19.38 -14.02 -3.90
CA GLU A 342 -18.72 -13.77 -5.20
C GLU A 342 -17.23 -13.41 -5.00
N HIS A 343 -16.41 -13.75 -6.01
CA HIS A 343 -15.03 -13.29 -6.10
C HIS A 343 -14.97 -12.06 -7.00
N ARG A 344 -14.49 -10.96 -6.43
CA ARG A 344 -14.38 -9.67 -7.11
C ARG A 344 -12.94 -9.23 -7.16
N ILE A 345 -12.54 -8.65 -8.28
CA ILE A 345 -11.21 -8.04 -8.44
C ILE A 345 -11.47 -6.61 -8.90
N TYR A 346 -10.95 -5.65 -8.16
CA TYR A 346 -11.03 -4.23 -8.47
C TYR A 346 -9.64 -3.63 -8.55
N GLN A 347 -9.45 -2.67 -9.46
CA GLN A 347 -8.23 -1.89 -9.55
C GLN A 347 -8.51 -0.43 -9.23
N CYS A 348 -7.72 0.16 -8.33
CA CYS A 348 -7.77 1.59 -8.01
C CYS A 348 -6.52 2.25 -8.60
N CYS A 349 -6.68 2.80 -9.81
CA CYS A 349 -5.57 3.27 -10.65
C CYS A 349 -6.00 4.47 -11.51
N SER A 350 -5.02 5.11 -12.14
CA SER A 350 -5.22 6.27 -13.01
C SER A 350 -4.96 5.97 -14.49
N GLY A 351 -4.23 4.91 -14.82
CA GLY A 351 -3.58 4.74 -16.13
C GLY A 351 -4.50 4.69 -17.34
N SER A 352 -5.70 4.11 -17.22
CA SER A 352 -6.68 4.09 -18.33
C SER A 352 -7.62 5.30 -18.34
N ARG A 353 -7.82 5.95 -17.18
CA ARG A 353 -8.87 6.95 -16.98
C ARG A 353 -8.35 8.39 -16.98
N ASN A 354 -7.21 8.64 -16.35
CA ASN A 354 -6.55 9.94 -16.26
C ASN A 354 -5.02 9.76 -16.15
N PRO A 355 -4.34 9.25 -17.18
CA PRO A 355 -2.92 8.90 -17.10
C PRO A 355 -2.03 10.14 -16.92
N ILE A 356 -0.90 9.93 -16.24
CA ILE A 356 0.22 10.88 -16.24
C ILE A 356 1.50 10.17 -16.71
N SER A 357 2.22 10.81 -17.62
CA SER A 357 3.52 10.31 -18.08
C SER A 357 4.65 10.69 -17.13
N LEU A 358 5.74 9.91 -17.13
CA LEU A 358 6.97 10.25 -16.40
C LEU A 358 7.51 11.64 -16.78
N GLY A 359 7.39 12.01 -18.06
CA GLY A 359 7.79 13.31 -18.56
C GLY A 359 7.00 14.44 -17.90
N GLU A 360 5.68 14.36 -17.92
CA GLU A 360 4.78 15.36 -17.30
C GLU A 360 5.02 15.45 -15.79
N PHE A 361 5.14 14.31 -15.11
CA PHE A 361 5.43 14.27 -13.67
C PHE A 361 6.73 15.03 -13.34
N ILE A 362 7.81 14.77 -14.09
CA ILE A 362 9.08 15.46 -13.94
C ILE A 362 8.94 16.96 -14.22
N ASP A 363 8.21 17.34 -15.27
CA ASP A 363 8.05 18.73 -15.67
C ASP A 363 7.26 19.52 -14.63
N HIS A 364 6.19 18.94 -14.05
CA HIS A 364 5.46 19.55 -12.93
C HIS A 364 6.35 19.74 -11.70
N LEU A 365 7.13 18.72 -11.34
CA LEU A 365 8.08 18.79 -10.23
C LEU A 365 9.12 19.90 -10.44
N MET A 366 9.76 19.93 -11.62
CA MET A 366 10.79 20.92 -11.91
C MET A 366 10.25 22.34 -11.93
N GLU A 367 9.06 22.55 -12.50
CA GLU A 367 8.46 23.88 -12.58
C GLU A 367 8.09 24.41 -11.19
N GLU A 368 7.45 23.59 -10.35
CA GLU A 368 7.12 23.99 -8.99
C GLU A 368 8.38 24.24 -8.16
N ALA A 369 9.40 23.40 -8.30
CA ALA A 369 10.68 23.59 -7.63
C ALA A 369 11.42 24.86 -8.13
N ARG A 370 11.26 25.25 -9.38
CA ARG A 370 11.90 26.45 -9.93
C ARG A 370 11.26 27.73 -9.38
N VAL A 371 9.94 27.74 -9.25
CA VAL A 371 9.14 28.92 -8.88
C VAL A 371 8.95 29.04 -7.38
N ASN A 372 8.64 27.93 -6.69
CA ASN A 372 8.08 27.94 -5.33
C ASN A 372 8.92 27.16 -4.30
N TYR A 373 10.16 26.74 -4.60
CA TYR A 373 10.98 25.95 -3.65
C TYR A 373 11.06 26.55 -2.23
N ALA A 374 11.06 27.88 -2.13
CA ALA A 374 11.17 28.58 -0.85
C ALA A 374 9.98 28.34 0.08
N ALA A 375 8.82 27.92 -0.45
CA ALA A 375 7.65 27.53 0.33
C ALA A 375 7.78 26.13 0.96
N TYR A 376 8.80 25.36 0.56
CA TYR A 376 9.01 23.97 0.96
C TYR A 376 10.40 23.77 1.59
N ASP A 377 10.61 24.43 2.72
CA ASP A 377 11.87 24.48 3.48
C ASP A 377 12.41 23.11 3.94
N GLN A 378 11.55 22.15 4.22
CA GLN A 378 11.93 20.79 4.62
C GLN A 378 12.31 19.91 3.41
N LEU A 379 11.71 20.22 2.25
CA LEU A 379 11.94 19.49 0.99
C LEU A 379 13.16 20.03 0.23
N PHE A 380 13.19 21.34 -0.03
CA PHE A 380 14.23 22.03 -0.78
C PHE A 380 15.08 22.93 0.12
N TYR A 381 16.34 22.55 0.34
CA TYR A 381 17.29 23.37 1.11
C TYR A 381 17.90 24.52 0.32
N ARG A 382 17.77 24.48 -1.01
CA ARG A 382 18.26 25.50 -1.94
C ARG A 382 17.51 25.36 -3.25
N LYS A 383 17.48 26.44 -4.02
CA LYS A 383 16.92 26.41 -5.37
C LYS A 383 17.62 25.32 -6.21
N PRO A 384 16.88 24.37 -6.81
CA PRO A 384 17.48 23.44 -7.77
C PRO A 384 18.07 24.20 -8.96
N SER A 385 19.33 23.92 -9.27
CA SER A 385 20.06 24.56 -10.38
C SER A 385 20.29 23.62 -11.57
N LYS A 386 19.98 22.33 -11.41
CA LYS A 386 20.16 21.30 -12.45
C LYS A 386 18.80 20.74 -12.85
N PRO A 387 18.57 20.47 -14.14
CA PRO A 387 17.37 19.79 -14.59
C PRO A 387 17.35 18.35 -14.09
N PHE A 388 16.15 17.79 -13.98
CA PHE A 388 15.92 16.37 -13.76
C PHE A 388 15.54 15.73 -15.09
N ILE A 389 16.37 14.81 -15.59
CA ILE A 389 16.23 14.28 -16.94
C ILE A 389 15.95 12.78 -16.86
N ALA A 390 14.81 12.35 -17.41
CA ALA A 390 14.55 10.94 -17.68
C ALA A 390 15.19 10.54 -19.02
N ILE A 391 15.94 9.44 -19.03
CA ILE A 391 16.60 8.88 -20.22
C ILE A 391 16.35 7.38 -20.32
N ASP A 392 16.55 6.82 -21.52
CA ASP A 392 16.47 5.37 -21.73
C ASP A 392 17.42 4.60 -20.78
N ARG A 393 16.97 3.41 -20.35
CA ARG A 393 17.68 2.57 -19.39
C ARG A 393 19.05 2.13 -19.89
N THR A 394 19.19 1.87 -21.20
CA THR A 394 20.46 1.47 -21.82
C THR A 394 21.46 2.62 -21.76
N LEU A 395 21.03 3.83 -22.14
CA LEU A 395 21.86 5.02 -22.06
C LEU A 395 22.25 5.34 -20.61
N PHE A 396 21.31 5.22 -19.68
CA PHE A 396 21.57 5.39 -18.25
C PHE A 396 22.66 4.43 -17.74
N ASN A 397 22.53 3.13 -18.05
CA ASN A 397 23.51 2.13 -17.63
C ASN A 397 24.90 2.40 -18.20
N THR A 398 24.99 2.82 -19.47
CA THR A 398 26.26 3.22 -20.10
C THR A 398 26.88 4.42 -19.40
N LEU A 399 26.10 5.47 -19.13
CA LEU A 399 26.57 6.67 -18.43
C LEU A 399 27.07 6.36 -17.02
N ILE A 400 26.30 5.61 -16.24
CA ILE A 400 26.66 5.24 -14.87
C ILE A 400 27.91 4.36 -14.86
N SER A 401 28.00 3.37 -15.75
CA SER A 401 29.16 2.47 -15.81
C SER A 401 30.43 3.22 -16.23
N GLY A 402 30.32 4.11 -17.22
CA GLY A 402 31.41 4.97 -17.69
C GLY A 402 31.90 5.95 -16.63
N ALA A 403 31.02 6.49 -15.79
CA ALA A 403 31.40 7.38 -14.69
C ALA A 403 31.95 6.65 -13.46
N ARG A 404 31.44 5.44 -13.15
CA ARG A 404 31.83 4.66 -11.98
C ARG A 404 33.28 4.16 -12.08
N MET A 405 33.71 3.74 -13.26
CA MET A 405 35.08 3.26 -13.52
C MET A 405 36.17 4.26 -13.07
N PRO A 406 36.25 5.48 -13.61
CA PRO A 406 37.29 6.45 -13.23
C PRO A 406 37.17 6.90 -11.77
N LEU A 407 35.95 7.07 -11.24
CA LEU A 407 35.74 7.45 -9.84
C LEU A 407 36.20 6.36 -8.86
N SER A 408 36.00 5.09 -9.19
CA SER A 408 36.45 3.96 -8.37
C SER A 408 37.98 3.89 -8.32
N LEU A 409 38.65 4.15 -9.46
CA LEU A 409 40.11 4.25 -9.54
C LEU A 409 40.63 5.43 -8.71
N ALA A 410 40.02 6.61 -8.84
CA ALA A 410 40.37 7.79 -8.05
C ALA A 410 40.18 7.55 -6.54
N SER A 411 39.08 6.90 -6.14
CA SER A 411 38.81 6.55 -4.73
C SER A 411 39.85 5.56 -4.17
N ARG A 412 40.27 4.56 -4.96
CA ARG A 412 41.35 3.64 -4.58
C ARG A 412 42.69 4.37 -4.42
N ALA A 413 43.03 5.27 -5.35
CA ALA A 413 44.24 6.09 -5.26
C ALA A 413 44.23 7.00 -4.01
N LEU A 414 43.09 7.66 -3.72
CA LEU A 414 42.94 8.49 -2.51
C LEU A 414 43.09 7.67 -1.21
N LYS A 415 42.57 6.43 -1.18
CA LYS A 415 42.76 5.51 -0.05
C LYS A 415 44.22 5.11 0.13
N LEU A 416 44.98 4.92 -0.95
CA LEU A 416 46.43 4.66 -0.88
C LEU A 416 47.22 5.85 -0.32
N VAL A 417 46.72 7.07 -0.49
CA VAL A 417 47.28 8.31 0.08
C VAL A 417 46.71 8.62 1.48
N GLY A 418 46.02 7.66 2.11
CA GLY A 418 45.52 7.78 3.49
C GLY A 418 44.20 8.55 3.64
N GLN A 419 43.57 8.99 2.55
CA GLN A 419 42.23 9.59 2.60
C GLN A 419 41.16 8.50 2.51
N THR A 420 40.51 8.22 3.65
CA THR A 420 39.44 7.21 3.75
C THR A 420 38.05 7.76 3.45
N ARG A 421 37.91 9.06 3.16
CA ARG A 421 36.61 9.67 2.83
C ARG A 421 36.13 9.21 1.46
N GLU A 422 35.02 8.48 1.48
CA GLU A 422 34.33 8.07 0.27
C GLU A 422 33.81 9.28 -0.51
N LEU A 423 34.10 9.32 -1.82
CA LEU A 423 33.75 10.44 -2.69
C LEU A 423 32.22 10.63 -2.73
N LYS A 424 31.76 11.85 -2.44
CA LYS A 424 30.34 12.22 -2.49
C LYS A 424 29.69 11.88 -3.84
N LEU A 425 30.44 11.99 -4.94
CA LEU A 425 29.98 11.64 -6.28
C LEU A 425 29.70 10.14 -6.44
N LEU A 426 30.55 9.28 -5.86
CA LEU A 426 30.34 7.82 -5.86
C LEU A 426 29.08 7.45 -5.07
N LYS A 427 28.90 8.03 -3.88
CA LYS A 427 27.67 7.84 -3.09
C LYS A 427 26.41 8.26 -3.83
N ASN A 428 26.46 9.38 -4.56
CA ASN A 428 25.35 9.84 -5.39
C ASN A 428 25.07 8.88 -6.55
N LEU A 429 26.11 8.32 -7.18
CA LEU A 429 26.01 7.30 -8.22
C LEU A 429 25.37 6.01 -7.67
N ASP A 430 25.81 5.54 -6.50
CA ASP A 430 25.21 4.38 -5.83
C ASP A 430 23.74 4.62 -5.47
N THR A 431 23.41 5.82 -4.98
CA THR A 431 22.03 6.22 -4.70
C THR A 431 21.19 6.20 -5.98
N THR A 432 21.69 6.81 -7.05
CA THR A 432 21.03 6.86 -8.37
C THR A 432 20.81 5.44 -8.92
N GLN A 433 21.80 4.56 -8.83
CA GLN A 433 21.69 3.17 -9.29
C GLN A 433 20.71 2.35 -8.44
N SER A 434 20.69 2.57 -7.12
CA SER A 434 19.75 1.91 -6.22
C SER A 434 18.30 2.32 -6.53
N LEU A 435 18.05 3.62 -6.65
CA LEU A 435 16.74 4.14 -7.05
C LEU A 435 16.35 3.60 -8.43
N ALA A 436 17.22 3.74 -9.44
CA ALA A 436 17.01 3.16 -10.77
C ALA A 436 16.61 1.67 -10.75
N THR A 437 17.18 0.88 -9.84
CA THR A 437 16.82 -0.54 -9.69
C THR A 437 15.45 -0.70 -9.04
N ILE A 438 15.14 0.09 -8.00
CA ILE A 438 13.85 0.06 -7.29
C ILE A 438 12.71 0.57 -8.16
N PHE A 439 12.96 1.53 -9.04
CA PHE A 439 11.92 2.16 -9.86
C PHE A 439 11.88 1.70 -11.31
N GLY A 440 12.94 1.01 -11.74
CA GLY A 440 13.09 0.56 -13.11
C GLY A 440 12.03 -0.45 -13.53
N PHE A 441 11.24 -1.01 -12.61
CA PHE A 441 10.12 -1.89 -12.96
C PHE A 441 8.78 -1.16 -13.04
N TYR A 442 8.57 -0.09 -12.25
CA TYR A 442 7.40 0.77 -12.39
C TYR A 442 7.35 1.53 -13.71
N THR A 443 8.50 1.62 -14.39
CA THR A 443 8.70 2.39 -15.61
C THR A 443 9.18 1.56 -16.80
N ALA A 444 9.38 0.23 -16.63
CA ALA A 444 9.90 -0.62 -17.72
C ALA A 444 8.80 -1.29 -18.55
N PRO A 445 7.78 -1.95 -17.96
CA PRO A 445 6.70 -2.50 -18.74
C PRO A 445 5.67 -1.41 -19.04
N ASP A 446 5.25 -1.33 -20.29
CA ASP A 446 4.24 -0.38 -20.73
C ASP A 446 2.86 -0.95 -20.31
N TYR A 447 2.47 -0.75 -19.04
CA TYR A 447 1.15 -1.11 -18.53
C TYR A 447 0.14 0.02 -18.74
N ILE A 448 -1.10 -0.36 -18.96
CA ILE A 448 -2.26 0.51 -18.80
C ILE A 448 -3.27 -0.24 -17.91
N PHE A 449 -3.34 0.13 -16.63
CA PHE A 449 -4.27 -0.49 -15.68
C PHE A 449 -5.69 0.02 -15.93
N ARG A 450 -6.64 -0.92 -16.00
CA ARG A 450 -8.07 -0.65 -16.18
C ARG A 450 -8.83 -0.81 -14.87
N ASN A 451 -9.80 0.07 -14.63
CA ASN A 451 -10.64 0.09 -13.42
C ASN A 451 -12.14 0.14 -13.73
N ASP A 452 -12.57 -0.37 -14.89
CA ASP A 452 -13.96 -0.29 -15.35
C ASP A 452 -14.95 -0.91 -14.35
N LYS A 453 -14.61 -2.03 -13.70
CA LYS A 453 -15.46 -2.69 -12.72
C LYS A 453 -15.57 -1.89 -11.43
N LEU A 454 -14.49 -1.23 -10.98
CA LEU A 454 -14.53 -0.33 -9.83
C LEU A 454 -15.40 0.91 -10.11
N LEU A 455 -15.28 1.50 -11.30
CA LEU A 455 -16.15 2.62 -11.70
C LEU A 455 -17.62 2.19 -11.78
N ALA A 456 -17.89 1.02 -12.34
CA ALA A 456 -19.24 0.46 -12.37
C ALA A 456 -19.78 0.16 -10.96
N LEU A 457 -18.92 -0.21 -10.00
CA LEU A 457 -19.32 -0.37 -8.59
C LEU A 457 -19.75 0.96 -7.99
N ALA A 458 -18.97 2.04 -8.19
CA ALA A 458 -19.34 3.37 -7.71
C ALA A 458 -20.71 3.81 -8.28
N GLU A 459 -20.93 3.61 -9.58
CA GLU A 459 -22.20 3.93 -10.25
C GLU A 459 -23.38 3.14 -9.65
N ARG A 460 -23.18 1.84 -9.36
CA ARG A 460 -24.21 1.01 -8.70
C ARG A 460 -24.55 1.48 -7.28
N MET A 461 -23.59 2.05 -6.55
CA MET A 461 -23.84 2.62 -5.21
C MET A 461 -24.68 3.90 -5.29
N GLY A 462 -24.54 4.67 -6.37
CA GLY A 462 -25.39 5.82 -6.70
C GLY A 462 -24.78 7.16 -6.30
N ALA A 463 -25.39 8.25 -6.79
CA ALA A 463 -24.80 9.60 -6.78
C ALA A 463 -24.40 10.13 -5.38
N VAL A 464 -25.16 9.77 -4.33
CA VAL A 464 -24.81 10.14 -2.94
C VAL A 464 -23.48 9.50 -2.54
N ASP A 465 -23.30 8.21 -2.81
CA ASP A 465 -22.08 7.49 -2.47
C ASP A 465 -20.91 7.83 -3.40
N GLU A 466 -21.16 8.17 -4.67
CA GLU A 466 -20.11 8.73 -5.54
C GLU A 466 -19.54 10.04 -4.99
N THR A 467 -20.38 10.85 -4.35
CA THR A 467 -19.96 12.10 -3.70
C THR A 467 -19.27 11.84 -2.36
N LEU A 468 -19.81 10.92 -1.55
CA LEU A 468 -19.25 10.62 -0.23
C LEU A 468 -17.98 9.78 -0.30
N PHE A 469 -17.83 8.93 -1.30
CA PHE A 469 -16.74 7.98 -1.44
C PHE A 469 -16.22 7.97 -2.89
N PRO A 470 -15.68 9.09 -3.39
CA PRO A 470 -15.18 9.18 -4.75
C PRO A 470 -14.04 8.19 -5.00
N VAL A 471 -14.05 7.56 -6.17
CA VAL A 471 -13.01 6.62 -6.64
C VAL A 471 -12.45 6.94 -8.03
N ASP A 472 -13.09 7.86 -8.78
CA ASP A 472 -12.70 8.19 -10.15
C ASP A 472 -11.45 9.08 -10.18
N SER A 473 -10.37 8.59 -10.80
CA SER A 473 -9.12 9.34 -10.97
C SER A 473 -9.28 10.58 -11.87
N ALA A 474 -10.38 10.72 -12.61
CA ALA A 474 -10.69 11.93 -13.38
C ALA A 474 -10.81 13.19 -12.50
N LEU A 475 -10.99 13.03 -11.19
CA LEU A 475 -10.98 14.13 -10.22
C LEU A 475 -9.59 14.76 -10.02
N ILE A 476 -8.53 14.10 -10.48
CA ILE A 476 -7.15 14.56 -10.31
C ILE A 476 -6.81 15.60 -11.39
N ASP A 477 -6.71 16.87 -10.98
CA ASP A 477 -5.96 17.87 -11.72
C ASP A 477 -4.46 17.65 -11.44
N TRP A 478 -3.74 17.02 -12.37
CA TRP A 478 -2.33 16.65 -12.18
C TRP A 478 -1.42 17.84 -11.87
N GLU A 479 -1.68 18.99 -12.49
CA GLU A 479 -0.88 20.19 -12.24
C GLU A 479 -1.08 20.64 -10.79
N ARG A 480 -2.32 20.83 -10.38
CA ARG A 480 -2.64 21.27 -9.03
C ARG A 480 -2.21 20.23 -8.00
N TYR A 481 -2.52 18.96 -8.23
CA TYR A 481 -2.23 17.87 -7.33
C TYR A 481 -0.73 17.74 -7.10
N LEU A 482 0.10 17.60 -8.14
CA LEU A 482 1.54 17.45 -7.95
C LEU A 482 2.18 18.72 -7.38
N ARG A 483 1.86 19.89 -7.94
CA ARG A 483 2.55 21.14 -7.59
C ARG A 483 2.12 21.68 -6.24
N LYS A 484 0.82 21.70 -5.95
CA LYS A 484 0.26 22.43 -4.80
C LYS A 484 -0.22 21.53 -3.67
N THR A 485 -0.64 20.31 -3.98
CA THR A 485 -1.16 19.37 -2.97
C THR A 485 -0.07 18.44 -2.45
N HIS A 486 0.52 17.64 -3.34
CA HIS A 486 1.46 16.57 -2.99
C HIS A 486 2.80 17.11 -2.49
N LEU A 487 3.45 18.05 -3.19
CA LEU A 487 4.73 18.63 -2.73
C LEU A 487 4.59 19.40 -1.42
N ALA A 488 3.49 20.14 -1.24
CA ALA A 488 3.17 20.81 0.02
C ALA A 488 2.93 19.78 1.14
N GLY A 489 2.20 18.71 0.83
CA GLY A 489 1.94 17.58 1.71
C GLY A 489 3.21 16.88 2.18
N LEU A 490 4.12 16.57 1.26
CA LEU A 490 5.43 15.97 1.54
C LEU A 490 6.24 16.86 2.50
N ASN A 491 6.29 18.17 2.23
CA ASN A 491 6.97 19.13 3.11
C ASN A 491 6.34 19.19 4.51
N LYS A 492 5.01 19.20 4.59
CA LYS A 492 4.25 19.41 5.83
C LYS A 492 4.16 18.15 6.70
N TYR A 493 3.88 17.00 6.11
CA TYR A 493 3.49 15.78 6.82
C TYR A 493 4.58 14.71 6.86
N ALA A 494 5.31 14.49 5.76
CA ALA A 494 6.30 13.42 5.71
C ALA A 494 7.65 13.82 6.32
N LEU A 495 8.06 15.08 6.15
CA LEU A 495 9.41 15.55 6.50
C LEU A 495 9.50 16.33 7.80
N LYS A 496 8.36 16.82 8.31
CA LYS A 496 8.32 17.56 9.57
C LYS A 496 8.36 16.59 10.76
N GLU A 497 9.08 16.95 11.81
CA GLU A 497 9.10 16.16 13.05
C GLU A 497 7.68 15.96 13.59
N ARG A 498 7.35 14.70 13.86
CA ARG A 498 6.03 14.29 14.34
C ARG A 498 5.84 14.81 15.77
N LYS A 499 4.97 15.81 15.95
CA LYS A 499 4.49 16.16 17.29
C LYS A 499 3.56 15.03 17.75
N LEU A 500 4.00 14.25 18.73
CA LEU A 500 3.18 13.20 19.33
C LEU A 500 2.07 13.87 20.15
N TYR A 501 0.84 13.83 19.65
CA TYR A 501 -0.33 14.17 20.44
C TYR A 501 -0.59 13.04 21.43
N SER A 502 -0.58 13.30 22.74
CA SER A 502 -0.87 12.29 23.76
C SER A 502 -2.37 12.24 24.01
N LEU A 503 -3.04 11.16 23.58
CA LEU A 503 -4.40 10.86 23.98
C LEU A 503 -4.40 10.08 25.29
N LYS A 504 -4.94 10.68 26.36
CA LYS A 504 -5.33 9.96 27.59
C LYS A 504 -6.78 9.49 27.47
N SER A 505 -7.10 8.29 27.96
CA SER A 505 -8.47 7.79 28.05
C SER A 505 -9.35 8.70 28.90
N ARG A 506 -10.67 8.72 28.64
CA ARG A 506 -11.62 9.55 29.40
C ARG A 506 -11.59 9.26 30.91
N LYS A 507 -11.40 7.98 31.30
CA LYS A 507 -11.19 7.58 32.71
C LYS A 507 -9.95 8.20 33.32
N ALA A 508 -8.84 8.29 32.58
CA ALA A 508 -7.60 8.91 33.04
C ALA A 508 -7.67 10.45 33.07
N ARG A 509 -8.50 11.08 32.22
CA ARG A 509 -8.74 12.53 32.24
C ARG A 509 -9.68 12.97 33.37
N LYS A 510 -10.71 12.18 33.70
CA LYS A 510 -11.61 12.47 34.84
C LYS A 510 -10.95 12.27 36.21
N ALA A 511 -9.85 11.50 36.26
CA ALA A 511 -9.08 11.24 37.48
C ALA A 511 -7.90 12.21 37.69
N ALA A 512 -7.62 13.09 36.72
CA ALA A 512 -6.60 14.12 36.76
C ALA A 512 -7.26 15.50 36.88
#